data_AF-A0A2E1RC65-F1
#
_entry.id   AF-A0A2E1RC65-F1
#
_cell.length_a   1.000
_cell.length_b   1.000
_cell.length_c   1.000
_cell.angle_alpha   90.00
_cell.angle_beta   90.00
_cell.angle_gamma   90.00
#
_symmetry.space_group_name_H-M   'P 1'
#
loop_
_entity.id
_entity.type
_entity.pdbx_description
1 polymer ?
#
loop_
_entity_poly.entity_id
_entity_poly.type
_entity_poly.pdbx_seq_one_letter_code
_entity_poly.pdbx_strand_id
1 'polypeptide(L)'
;MTGRGLVNGTFIEPIISTLESIIEKEKPDSILPTMGGQTALNMVIKLHEHGVLKKYGVKLLGVSIDPINKAENRKLFWQAMNKIVVGMPKSAIVHSLEEVKIITESHPFPFIIRPSFTLG
;
A
#
# COMPACT_ATOMS: atom_id res chain seq x y z
N MET A 1 -4.34 -18.91 -0.44
CA MET A 1 -4.27 -20.26 -1.03
C MET A 1 -3.35 -21.10 -0.16
N THR A 2 -3.81 -22.22 0.40
CA THR A 2 -3.05 -23.02 1.41
C THR A 2 -3.17 -24.54 1.18
N GLY A 3 -3.59 -24.96 -0.01
CA GLY A 3 -3.74 -26.39 -0.35
C GLY A 3 -2.40 -27.12 -0.38
N ARG A 4 -2.37 -28.35 0.14
CA ARG A 4 -1.17 -29.21 0.13
C ARG A 4 -0.78 -29.55 -1.32
N GLY A 5 0.53 -29.53 -1.62
CA GLY A 5 1.08 -29.87 -2.93
C GLY A 5 1.10 -28.73 -3.95
N LEU A 6 0.60 -27.53 -3.60
CA LEU A 6 0.61 -26.36 -4.49
C LEU A 6 1.91 -25.57 -4.47
N VAL A 7 2.64 -25.62 -3.35
CA VAL A 7 3.86 -24.83 -3.09
C VAL A 7 4.83 -25.63 -2.23
N ASN A 8 6.11 -25.29 -2.27
CA ASN A 8 7.16 -25.97 -1.51
C ASN A 8 7.07 -25.74 0.00
N GLY A 9 6.56 -24.58 0.43
CA GLY A 9 6.38 -24.23 1.84
C GLY A 9 5.07 -23.47 2.03
N THR A 10 4.32 -23.81 3.10
CA THR A 10 3.09 -23.10 3.49
C THR A 10 3.17 -22.74 4.96
N PHE A 11 3.04 -21.45 5.26
CA PHE A 11 3.07 -20.90 6.61
C PHE A 11 1.68 -20.40 6.98
N ILE A 12 1.05 -21.02 7.98
CA ILE A 12 -0.23 -20.60 8.53
C ILE A 12 0.05 -19.97 9.88
N GLU A 13 0.52 -18.73 9.84
CA GLU A 13 0.99 -17.98 11.01
C GLU A 13 0.48 -16.53 10.97
N PRO A 14 0.47 -15.82 12.11
CA PRO A 14 0.15 -14.39 12.13
C PRO A 14 1.16 -13.58 11.33
N ILE A 15 0.72 -13.01 10.21
CA ILE A 15 1.58 -12.35 9.22
C ILE A 15 2.46 -11.24 9.83
N ILE A 16 1.95 -10.47 10.79
CA ILE A 16 2.66 -9.28 11.30
C ILE A 16 3.91 -9.66 12.11
N SER A 17 3.83 -10.72 12.92
CA SER A 17 4.88 -11.05 13.88
C SER A 17 5.91 -12.05 13.36
N THR A 18 5.58 -12.84 12.33
CA THR A 18 6.44 -13.96 11.92
C THR A 18 7.13 -13.77 10.58
N LEU A 19 6.78 -12.73 9.81
CA LEU A 19 7.24 -12.57 8.44
C LEU A 19 8.76 -12.38 8.30
N GLU A 20 9.40 -11.66 9.22
CA GLU A 20 10.88 -11.55 9.21
C GLU A 20 11.54 -12.89 9.50
N SER A 21 11.05 -13.65 10.49
CA SER A 21 11.59 -14.97 10.82
C SER A 21 11.41 -15.97 9.68
N ILE A 22 10.31 -15.90 8.94
CA ILE A 22 10.10 -16.71 7.73
C ILE A 22 11.12 -16.32 6.65
N ILE A 23 11.35 -15.02 6.42
CA ILE A 23 12.36 -14.54 5.47
C ILE A 23 13.78 -14.98 5.87
N GLU A 24 14.11 -14.91 7.16
CA GLU A 24 15.41 -15.31 7.69
C GLU A 24 15.67 -16.81 7.49
N LYS A 25 14.64 -17.64 7.74
CA LYS A 25 14.72 -19.10 7.63
C LYS A 25 14.73 -19.58 6.18
N GLU A 26 13.78 -19.10 5.38
CA GLU A 26 13.56 -19.59 4.01
C GLU A 26 14.44 -18.87 2.97
N LYS A 27 15.00 -17.71 3.33
CA LYS A 27 15.89 -16.88 2.49
C LYS A 27 15.41 -16.74 1.04
N PRO A 28 14.18 -16.26 0.82
CA PRO A 28 13.65 -16.13 -0.53
C PRO A 28 14.43 -15.08 -1.32
N ASP A 29 14.73 -15.35 -2.58
CA ASP A 29 15.34 -14.36 -3.47
C ASP A 29 14.41 -13.16 -3.74
N SER A 30 13.09 -13.40 -3.67
CA SER A 30 12.08 -12.43 -4.08
C SER A 30 10.72 -12.63 -3.41
N ILE A 31 9.95 -11.55 -3.28
CA ILE A 31 8.57 -11.52 -2.77
C ILE A 31 7.64 -10.92 -3.83
N LEU A 32 6.45 -11.51 -3.97
CA LEU A 32 5.37 -11.04 -4.85
C LEU A 32 4.18 -10.52 -3.99
N PRO A 33 4.08 -9.22 -3.72
CA PRO A 33 3.08 -8.67 -2.78
C PRO A 33 1.70 -8.39 -3.40
N THR A 34 1.55 -8.52 -4.72
CA THR A 34 0.33 -8.10 -5.43
C THR A 34 -0.82 -9.11 -5.35
N MET A 35 -0.60 -10.29 -4.77
CA MET A 35 -1.57 -11.39 -4.72
C MET A 35 -2.37 -11.47 -3.41
N GLY A 36 -2.06 -10.62 -2.42
CA GLY A 36 -2.67 -10.66 -1.08
C GLY A 36 -3.46 -9.41 -0.70
N GLY A 37 -3.90 -8.63 -1.69
CA GLY A 37 -4.63 -7.37 -1.48
C GLY A 37 -3.84 -6.35 -0.65
N GLN A 38 -4.56 -5.47 0.06
CA GLN A 38 -3.92 -4.40 0.84
C GLN A 38 -3.04 -4.91 1.98
N THR A 39 -3.41 -6.04 2.59
CA THR A 39 -2.62 -6.64 3.67
C THR A 39 -1.21 -6.96 3.20
N ALA A 40 -1.07 -7.62 2.05
CA ALA A 40 0.25 -7.96 1.52
C ALA A 40 1.06 -6.71 1.12
N LEU A 41 0.42 -5.72 0.50
CA LEU A 41 1.08 -4.46 0.13
C LEU A 41 1.59 -3.71 1.36
N ASN A 42 0.73 -3.50 2.36
CA ASN A 42 1.09 -2.80 3.59
C ASN A 42 2.22 -3.51 4.35
N MET A 43 2.21 -4.85 4.37
CA MET A 43 3.27 -5.61 5.03
C MET A 43 4.62 -5.48 4.33
N VAL A 44 4.64 -5.50 3.00
CA VAL A 44 5.88 -5.30 2.25
C VAL A 44 6.43 -3.89 2.41
N ILE A 45 5.57 -2.86 2.46
CA ILE A 45 5.99 -1.49 2.78
C ILE A 45 6.66 -1.47 4.16
N LYS A 46 6.02 -2.05 5.19
CA LYS A 46 6.60 -2.13 6.53
C LYS A 46 7.95 -2.86 6.55
N LEU A 47 8.07 -4.01 5.88
CA LEU A 47 9.35 -4.73 5.79
C LEU A 47 10.44 -3.90 5.12
N HIS A 48 10.07 -3.12 4.10
CA HIS A 48 10.99 -2.22 3.42
C HIS A 48 11.43 -1.08 4.35
N GLU A 49 10.50 -0.42 5.04
CA GLU A 49 10.77 0.66 6.00
C GLU A 49 11.65 0.21 7.17
N HIS A 50 11.44 -1.02 7.67
CA HIS A 50 12.28 -1.63 8.71
C HIS A 50 13.62 -2.18 8.17
N GLY A 51 13.90 -2.03 6.87
CA GLY A 51 15.15 -2.46 6.26
C GLY A 51 15.31 -3.98 6.10
N VAL A 52 14.28 -4.77 6.40
CA VAL A 52 14.31 -6.24 6.38
C VAL A 52 14.63 -6.76 4.98
N LEU A 53 13.99 -6.19 3.95
CA LEU A 53 14.25 -6.60 2.55
C LEU A 53 15.71 -6.39 2.15
N LYS A 54 16.31 -5.28 2.58
CA LYS A 54 17.71 -4.95 2.33
C LYS A 54 18.65 -5.87 3.13
N LYS A 55 18.33 -6.12 4.41
CA LYS A 55 19.09 -6.99 5.32
C LYS A 55 19.26 -8.40 4.75
N TYR A 56 18.19 -8.96 4.17
CA TYR A 56 18.20 -10.33 3.62
C TYR A 56 18.37 -10.39 2.10
N GLY A 57 18.58 -9.25 1.42
CA GLY A 57 18.80 -9.22 -0.03
C GLY A 57 17.58 -9.60 -0.88
N VAL A 58 16.37 -9.46 -0.34
CA VAL A 58 15.12 -9.90 -0.98
C VAL A 58 14.60 -8.82 -1.95
N LYS A 59 14.29 -9.23 -3.18
CA LYS A 59 13.74 -8.33 -4.21
C LYS A 59 12.21 -8.33 -4.21
N LEU A 60 11.60 -7.22 -4.65
CA LEU A 60 10.15 -7.15 -4.88
C LEU A 60 9.86 -7.34 -6.37
N LEU A 61 8.92 -8.23 -6.67
CA LEU A 61 8.48 -8.52 -8.04
C LEU A 61 7.11 -7.94 -8.32
N GLY A 62 6.91 -7.54 -9.58
CA GLY A 62 5.64 -7.00 -10.08
C GLY A 62 5.31 -5.58 -9.62
N VAL A 63 5.99 -5.05 -8.61
CA VAL A 63 5.74 -3.71 -8.09
C VAL A 63 6.96 -3.14 -7.37
N SER A 64 7.15 -1.82 -7.47
CA SER A 64 8.14 -1.07 -6.70
C SER A 64 7.46 -0.26 -5.59
N ILE A 65 8.17 -0.04 -4.47
CA ILE A 65 7.63 0.68 -3.30
C ILE A 65 7.18 2.10 -3.66
N ASP A 66 7.99 2.83 -4.44
CA ASP A 66 7.69 4.22 -4.80
C ASP A 66 6.35 4.36 -5.58
N PRO A 67 6.07 3.55 -6.62
CA PRO A 67 4.76 3.48 -7.24
C PRO A 67 3.60 3.15 -6.29
N ILE A 68 3.78 2.24 -5.33
CA ILE A 68 2.71 1.89 -4.36
C ILE A 68 2.39 3.11 -3.51
N ASN A 69 3.41 3.73 -2.91
CA ASN A 69 3.23 4.92 -2.07
C ASN A 69 2.58 6.06 -2.85
N LYS A 70 2.95 6.23 -4.13
CA LYS A 70 2.36 7.24 -5.01
C LYS A 70 0.89 6.95 -5.35
N ALA A 71 0.51 5.68 -5.49
CA ALA A 71 -0.86 5.29 -5.80
C ALA A 71 -1.79 5.33 -4.57
N GLU A 72 -1.30 4.91 -3.40
CA GLU A 72 -2.08 4.83 -2.16
C GLU A 72 -2.26 6.20 -1.47
N ASN A 73 -1.31 7.11 -1.66
CA ASN A 73 -1.40 8.47 -1.16
C ASN A 73 -2.22 9.34 -2.12
N ARG A 74 -3.42 9.77 -1.70
CA ARG A 74 -4.34 10.56 -2.53
C ARG A 74 -3.74 11.89 -3.00
N LYS A 75 -2.87 12.51 -2.21
CA LYS A 75 -2.17 13.75 -2.59
C LYS A 75 -1.17 13.49 -3.71
N LEU A 76 -0.35 12.44 -3.58
CA LEU A 76 0.63 12.06 -4.60
C LEU A 76 -0.07 11.61 -5.89
N PHE A 77 -1.18 10.87 -5.77
CA PHE A 77 -2.02 10.49 -6.90
C PHE A 77 -2.59 11.71 -7.63
N TRP A 78 -3.19 12.66 -6.89
CA TRP A 78 -3.74 13.90 -7.45
C TRP A 78 -2.66 14.72 -8.18
N GLN A 79 -1.48 14.87 -7.57
CA GLN A 79 -0.33 15.53 -8.21
C GLN A 79 0.11 14.81 -9.48
N ALA A 80 0.12 13.47 -9.47
CA ALA A 80 0.50 12.67 -10.62
C ALA A 80 -0.48 12.85 -11.79
N MET A 81 -1.78 12.85 -11.52
CA MET A 81 -2.83 13.03 -12.53
C MET A 81 -2.80 14.44 -13.13
N ASN A 82 -2.63 15.46 -12.29
CA ASN A 82 -2.48 16.84 -12.77
C ASN A 82 -1.25 17.02 -13.65
N LYS A 83 -0.14 16.34 -13.33
CA LYS A 83 1.08 16.38 -14.15
C LYS A 83 0.86 15.85 -15.57
N ILE A 84 -0.03 14.87 -15.75
CA ILE A 84 -0.36 14.28 -17.06
C ILE A 84 -1.62 14.87 -17.68
N VAL A 85 -2.17 15.95 -17.09
CA VAL A 85 -3.35 16.67 -17.60
C VAL A 85 -4.58 15.76 -17.78
N VAL A 86 -4.74 14.78 -16.89
CA VAL A 86 -5.94 13.95 -16.85
C VAL A 86 -7.01 14.68 -16.04
N GLY A 87 -8.21 14.82 -16.61
CA GLY A 87 -9.34 15.44 -15.94
C GLY A 87 -9.72 14.70 -14.66
N MET A 88 -9.69 15.42 -13.53
CA MET A 88 -10.06 14.89 -12.22
C MET A 88 -11.23 15.69 -11.64
N PRO A 89 -12.13 15.07 -10.85
CA PRO A 89 -13.13 15.81 -10.11
C PRO A 89 -12.48 16.83 -9.16
N LYS A 90 -13.16 17.96 -8.96
CA LYS A 90 -12.78 18.93 -7.93
C LYS A 90 -12.70 18.20 -6.59
N SER A 91 -11.53 18.23 -5.98
CA SER A 91 -11.19 17.46 -4.79
C SER A 91 -10.21 18.25 -3.94
N ALA A 92 -10.25 18.01 -2.63
CA ALA A 92 -9.34 18.57 -1.66
C ALA A 92 -8.83 17.46 -0.74
N ILE A 93 -7.59 17.60 -0.25
CA ILE A 93 -7.01 16.71 0.76
C ILE A 93 -7.14 17.40 2.11
N VAL A 94 -7.68 16.68 3.08
CA VAL A 94 -7.90 17.16 4.45
C VAL A 94 -7.28 16.22 5.46
N HIS A 95 -6.79 16.78 6.56
CA HIS A 95 -6.19 16.04 7.68
C HIS A 95 -6.91 16.28 9.01
N SER A 96 -7.88 17.21 9.06
CA SER A 96 -8.63 17.59 10.26
C SER A 96 -10.10 17.91 9.96
N LEU A 97 -10.95 17.89 10.98
CA LEU A 97 -12.37 18.26 10.84
C LEU A 97 -12.54 19.76 10.57
N GLU A 98 -11.63 20.58 11.08
CA GLU A 98 -11.56 22.02 10.87
C GLU A 98 -11.34 22.33 9.38
N GLU A 99 -10.40 21.63 8.73
CA GLU A 99 -10.16 21.76 7.29
C GLU A 99 -11.40 21.38 6.46
N VAL A 100 -12.15 20.36 6.88
CA VAL A 100 -13.40 19.99 6.22
C VAL A 100 -14.40 21.16 6.24
N LYS A 101 -14.60 21.81 7.39
CA LYS A 101 -15.52 22.95 7.51
C LYS A 101 -15.13 24.09 6.58
N ILE A 102 -13.84 24.44 6.52
CA ILE A 102 -13.35 25.49 5.62
C ILE A 102 -13.64 25.13 4.16
N ILE A 103 -13.42 23.87 3.77
CA ILE A 103 -13.66 23.43 2.39
C ILE A 103 -15.14 23.44 2.03
N THR A 104 -16.04 23.17 2.99
CA THR A 104 -17.49 23.19 2.74
C THR A 104 -18.05 24.55 2.32
N GLU A 105 -17.31 25.64 2.55
CA GLU A 105 -17.70 26.98 2.07
C GLU A 105 -17.46 27.13 0.55
N SER A 106 -16.42 26.47 0.02
CA SER A 106 -16.01 26.55 -1.39
C SER A 106 -16.51 25.39 -2.24
N HIS A 107 -16.81 24.26 -1.61
CA HIS A 107 -17.40 23.07 -2.20
C HIS A 107 -18.70 22.85 -1.44
N PRO A 108 -19.89 23.00 -2.04
CA PRO A 108 -21.19 22.74 -1.39
C PRO A 108 -21.64 21.29 -1.57
N PHE A 109 -22.40 20.76 -0.60
CA PHE A 109 -22.80 19.35 -0.55
C PHE A 109 -23.58 18.89 -1.80
N PRO A 110 -23.53 17.59 -2.16
CA PRO A 110 -22.86 16.48 -1.46
C PRO A 110 -21.39 16.23 -1.88
N PHE A 111 -20.58 15.64 -1.00
CA PHE A 111 -19.21 15.18 -1.32
C PHE A 111 -19.02 13.68 -1.15
N ILE A 112 -18.01 13.16 -1.83
CA ILE A 112 -17.53 11.79 -1.68
C ILE A 112 -16.24 11.83 -0.84
N ILE A 113 -16.20 11.07 0.26
CA ILE A 113 -15.01 10.94 1.11
C ILE A 113 -14.28 9.64 0.75
N ARG A 114 -12.99 9.75 0.44
CA ARG A 114 -12.13 8.60 0.12
C ARG A 114 -10.85 8.66 0.95
N PRO A 115 -10.65 7.75 1.92
CA PRO A 115 -9.40 7.72 2.67
C PRO A 115 -8.21 7.34 1.77
N SER A 116 -7.01 7.70 2.22
CA SER A 116 -5.74 7.16 1.68
C SER A 116 -5.42 5.83 2.36
N PHE A 117 -4.69 4.94 1.69
CA PHE A 117 -4.27 3.63 2.22
C PHE A 117 -5.40 2.68 2.64
N THR A 118 -6.60 2.87 2.11
CA THR A 118 -7.76 1.99 2.33
C THR A 118 -8.33 1.53 1.00
N LEU A 119 -8.75 0.26 0.94
CA LEU A 119 -9.54 -0.29 -0.17
C LEU A 119 -10.94 -0.70 0.35
N GLY A 120 -11.94 -0.54 -0.54
CA GLY A 120 -13.35 -0.88 -0.34
C GLY A 120 -14.05 -0.84 -1.69
#